data_AF-A0A0C9W2L6-F1
#
_entry.id   AF-A0A0C9W2L6-F1
#
_cell.length_a   1.000
_cell.length_b   1.000
_cell.length_c   1.000
_cell.angle_alpha   90.00
_cell.angle_beta   90.00
_cell.angle_gamma   90.00
#
_symmetry.space_group_name_H-M   'P 1'
#
loop_
_entity.id
_entity.type
_entity.pdbx_description
1 polymer ?
#
loop_
_entity_poly.entity_id
_entity_poly.type
_entity_poly.pdbx_seq_one_letter_code
_entity_poly.pdbx_strand_id
1 'polypeptide(L)'
;MSPRKHVICGWLEKFALEGLTEALAAELDPKWNIKITIIAPGPFKTEGIFESGTVELVHPAYTDESLRSWAQHGMATSGIVNGDTTIAVTVMEKLVHLEDLPVHLPLHKLSINFAKQKVEQVLKETDAYESWSDDVYLD
;
A
#
# COMPACT_ATOMS: atom_id res chain seq x y z
N MET A 1 5.54 10.40 -35.64
CA MET A 1 6.28 9.78 -34.52
C MET A 1 5.28 9.62 -33.37
N SER A 2 4.91 8.40 -33.00
CA SER A 2 3.96 8.19 -31.89
C SER A 2 4.61 8.61 -30.58
N PRO A 3 3.95 9.43 -29.73
CA PRO A 3 4.52 9.79 -28.43
C PRO A 3 4.75 8.51 -27.60
N ARG A 4 5.89 8.47 -26.89
CA ARG A 4 6.21 7.39 -25.94
C ARG A 4 5.20 7.45 -24.79
N LYS A 5 4.42 6.39 -24.64
CA LYS A 5 3.44 6.23 -23.56
C LYS A 5 4.20 5.80 -22.30
N HIS A 6 4.35 6.70 -21.33
CA HIS A 6 4.86 6.36 -20.01
C HIS A 6 3.66 6.31 -19.06
N VAL A 7 3.49 5.18 -18.37
CA VAL A 7 2.50 5.01 -17.31
C VAL A 7 3.30 4.90 -16.02
N ILE A 8 3.31 5.96 -15.21
CA ILE A 8 3.94 5.92 -13.89
C ILE A 8 2.97 5.23 -12.94
N CYS A 9 3.30 4.02 -12.54
CA CYS A 9 2.48 3.20 -11.65
C CYS A 9 3.16 3.13 -10.27
N GLY A 10 3.14 4.22 -9.51
CA GLY A 10 3.84 4.33 -8.21
C GLY A 10 3.39 3.31 -7.15
N TRP A 11 2.27 2.63 -7.38
CA TRP A 11 1.74 1.60 -6.49
C TRP A 11 2.48 0.26 -6.62
N LEU A 12 2.95 -0.11 -7.82
CA LEU A 12 3.61 -1.41 -8.04
C LEU A 12 4.87 -1.58 -7.18
N GLU A 13 5.70 -0.54 -7.11
CA GLU A 13 6.92 -0.54 -6.31
C GLU A 13 6.63 -0.68 -4.81
N LYS A 14 5.51 -0.14 -4.32
CA LYS A 14 5.10 -0.26 -2.92
C LYS A 14 4.65 -1.68 -2.59
N PHE A 15 3.86 -2.31 -3.46
CA PHE A 15 3.47 -3.72 -3.29
C PHE A 15 4.69 -4.65 -3.33
N ALA A 16 5.65 -4.40 -4.22
CA ALA A 16 6.89 -5.16 -4.26
C ALA A 16 7.72 -4.99 -2.97
N LEU A 17 7.80 -3.76 -2.45
CA LEU A 17 8.47 -3.48 -1.18
C LEU A 17 7.79 -4.19 0.00
N GLU A 18 6.46 -4.21 0.06
CA GLU A 18 5.72 -4.92 1.08
C GLU A 18 6.04 -6.42 1.06
N GLY A 19 5.87 -7.08 -0.10
CA GLY A 19 6.15 -8.52 -0.22
C GLY A 19 7.61 -8.88 0.06
N LEU A 20 8.57 -8.06 -0.38
CA LEU A 20 9.99 -8.25 -0.06
C LEU A 20 10.24 -8.16 1.45
N THR A 21 9.61 -7.19 2.10
CA THR A 21 9.80 -6.91 3.53
C THR A 21 9.11 -7.97 4.39
N GLU A 22 7.94 -8.46 4.00
CA GLU A 22 7.25 -9.59 4.63
C GLU A 22 8.09 -10.87 4.57
N ALA A 23 8.62 -11.20 3.39
CA ALA A 23 9.49 -12.36 3.22
C ALA A 23 10.74 -12.26 4.10
N LEU A 24 11.41 -11.09 4.09
CA LEU A 24 12.56 -10.85 4.95
C LEU A 24 12.19 -11.01 6.43
N ALA A 25 11.07 -10.45 6.88
CA ALA A 25 10.63 -10.56 8.26
C ALA A 25 10.39 -12.02 8.70
N ALA A 26 9.94 -12.88 7.79
CA ALA A 26 9.73 -14.30 8.04
C ALA A 26 11.04 -15.13 8.05
N GLU A 27 12.08 -14.68 7.35
CA GLU A 27 13.34 -15.42 7.19
C GLU A 27 14.42 -15.09 8.23
N LEU A 28 14.28 -13.98 8.97
CA LEU A 28 15.28 -13.54 9.96
C LEU A 28 15.44 -14.55 11.11
N ASP A 29 16.70 -14.85 11.50
CA ASP A 29 16.99 -15.63 12.69
C ASP A 29 16.52 -14.87 13.94
N PRO A 30 15.62 -15.43 14.76
CA PRO A 30 15.14 -14.78 15.98
C PRO A 30 16.26 -14.37 16.95
N LYS A 31 17.43 -15.04 16.92
CA LYS A 31 18.59 -14.70 17.76
C LYS A 31 19.19 -13.34 17.44
N TRP A 32 18.97 -12.81 16.23
CA TRP A 32 19.46 -11.48 15.85
C TRP A 32 18.65 -10.35 16.50
N ASN A 33 17.47 -10.67 17.03
CA ASN A 33 16.58 -9.71 17.69
C ASN A 33 16.29 -8.47 16.82
N ILE A 34 16.15 -8.67 15.51
CA ILE A 34 15.75 -7.65 14.55
C ILE A 34 14.24 -7.73 14.38
N LYS A 35 13.56 -6.58 14.45
CA LYS A 35 12.12 -6.45 14.24
C LYS A 35 11.87 -5.58 13.02
N ILE A 36 10.89 -5.95 12.21
CA ILE A 36 10.54 -5.26 10.97
C ILE A 36 9.06 -4.90 11.04
N THR A 37 8.75 -3.63 10.75
CA THR A 37 7.39 -3.13 10.59
C THR A 37 7.28 -2.28 9.34
N ILE A 38 6.31 -2.60 8.50
CA ILE A 38 5.87 -1.81 7.37
C ILE A 38 4.81 -0.83 7.88
N ILE A 39 5.16 0.46 7.85
CA ILE A 39 4.20 1.52 8.10
C ILE A 39 3.58 1.91 6.76
N ALA A 40 2.27 1.71 6.62
CA ALA A 40 1.50 2.06 5.43
C ALA A 40 0.70 3.35 5.70
N PRO A 41 1.29 4.54 5.48
CA PRO A 41 0.66 5.81 5.80
C PRO A 41 -0.50 6.13 4.85
N GLY A 42 -1.41 6.98 5.30
CA GLY A 42 -2.35 7.67 4.44
C GLY A 42 -1.80 9.00 3.91
N PRO A 43 -2.66 9.92 3.46
CA PRO A 43 -2.24 11.23 3.01
C PRO A 43 -1.90 12.14 4.19
N PHE A 44 -0.61 12.24 4.52
CA PHE A 44 -0.06 13.18 5.50
C PHE A 44 0.61 14.39 4.84
N LYS A 45 0.62 15.53 5.52
CA LYS A 45 1.20 16.78 4.99
C LYS A 45 2.73 16.71 4.96
N THR A 46 3.30 16.41 3.78
CA THR A 46 4.75 16.35 3.56
C THR A 46 5.15 17.15 2.31
N GLU A 47 6.37 17.69 2.31
CA GLU A 47 6.96 18.36 1.13
C GLU A 47 7.06 17.42 -0.08
N GLY A 48 7.18 16.11 0.14
CA GLY A 48 7.19 15.09 -0.92
C GLY A 48 5.91 15.05 -1.76
N ILE A 49 4.76 15.37 -1.15
CA ILE A 49 3.46 15.40 -1.85
C ILE A 49 3.21 16.77 -2.49
N PHE A 50 3.66 17.85 -1.84
CA PHE A 50 3.29 19.22 -2.23
C PHE A 50 4.35 19.99 -3.02
N GLU A 51 5.63 19.68 -2.84
CA GLU A 51 6.73 20.50 -3.35
C GLU A 51 7.61 19.77 -4.37
N SER A 52 7.77 18.46 -4.24
CA SER A 52 8.62 17.65 -5.16
C SER A 52 7.87 16.56 -5.94
N GLY A 53 6.59 16.33 -5.64
CA GLY A 53 5.75 15.37 -6.35
C GLY A 53 5.42 15.86 -7.76
N THR A 54 5.67 15.03 -8.77
CA THR A 54 5.20 15.25 -10.14
C THR A 54 3.99 14.38 -10.41
N VAL A 55 2.87 14.99 -10.78
CA VAL A 55 1.69 14.26 -11.26
C VAL A 55 1.64 14.37 -12.77
N GLU A 56 1.78 13.23 -13.45
CA GLU A 56 1.69 13.15 -14.90
C GLU A 56 0.28 13.45 -15.39
N LEU A 57 0.18 14.06 -16.57
CA LEU A 57 -1.11 14.33 -17.23
C LEU A 57 -1.83 13.01 -17.54
N VAL A 58 -3.16 13.00 -17.38
CA VAL A 58 -3.98 11.85 -17.76
C VAL A 58 -3.83 11.59 -19.26
N HIS A 59 -3.44 10.37 -19.61
CA HIS A 59 -3.36 9.95 -21.00
C HIS A 59 -4.78 9.92 -21.62
N PRO A 60 -4.99 10.37 -22.87
CA PRO A 60 -6.33 10.48 -23.48
C PRO A 60 -7.17 9.20 -23.52
N ALA A 61 -6.54 8.03 -23.42
CA ALA A 61 -7.22 6.73 -23.34
C ALA A 61 -7.80 6.39 -21.95
N TYR A 62 -7.48 7.18 -20.92
CA TYR A 62 -7.85 6.94 -19.52
C TYR A 62 -8.71 8.08 -18.95
N THR A 63 -9.51 8.73 -19.80
CA THR A 63 -10.38 9.86 -19.45
C THR A 63 -11.76 9.42 -18.94
N ASP A 64 -12.09 8.12 -18.99
CA ASP A 64 -13.32 7.58 -18.44
C ASP A 64 -13.27 7.62 -16.91
N GLU A 65 -14.20 8.35 -16.30
CA GLU A 65 -14.25 8.58 -14.86
C GLU A 65 -14.58 7.32 -14.04
N SER A 66 -15.12 6.29 -14.68
CA SER A 66 -15.37 4.98 -14.05
C SER A 66 -14.09 4.17 -13.85
N LEU A 67 -12.99 4.53 -14.52
CA LEU A 67 -11.72 3.84 -14.40
C LEU A 67 -11.09 4.10 -13.04
N ARG A 68 -10.60 3.04 -12.41
CA ARG A 68 -9.85 3.14 -11.15
C ARG A 68 -8.60 4.03 -11.30
N SER A 69 -7.99 4.07 -12.49
CA SER A 69 -6.88 4.97 -12.80
C SER A 69 -7.27 6.45 -12.76
N TRP A 70 -8.51 6.79 -13.16
CA TRP A 70 -9.03 8.14 -13.06
C TRP A 70 -9.23 8.55 -11.60
N ALA A 71 -9.85 7.70 -10.80
CA ALA A 71 -10.01 7.93 -9.36
C ALA A 71 -8.65 8.09 -8.65
N GLN A 72 -7.65 7.27 -9.00
CA GLN A 72 -6.29 7.37 -8.46
C GLN A 72 -5.60 8.68 -8.86
N HIS A 73 -5.72 9.08 -10.12
CA HIS A 73 -5.20 10.38 -10.57
C HIS A 73 -5.87 11.52 -9.81
N GLY A 74 -7.20 11.48 -9.66
CA GLY A 74 -7.95 12.43 -8.85
C GLY A 74 -7.47 12.50 -7.41
N MET A 75 -7.17 11.36 -6.77
CA MET A 75 -6.58 11.36 -5.43
C MET A 75 -5.22 12.08 -5.39
N ALA A 76 -4.36 11.81 -6.37
CA ALA A 76 -3.04 12.44 -6.47
C ALA A 76 -3.11 13.97 -6.70
N THR A 77 -4.08 14.45 -7.47
CA THR A 77 -4.25 15.88 -7.79
C THR A 77 -5.14 16.63 -6.80
N SER A 78 -6.03 15.94 -6.08
CA SER A 78 -7.03 16.56 -5.19
C SER A 78 -6.42 17.31 -4.01
N GLY A 79 -5.15 17.05 -3.68
CA GLY A 79 -4.49 17.63 -2.52
C GLY A 79 -5.18 17.24 -1.20
N ILE A 80 -5.99 16.16 -1.19
CA ILE A 80 -6.63 15.66 0.04
C ILE A 80 -5.54 15.14 0.95
N VAL A 81 -5.12 16.00 1.85
CA VAL A 81 -4.16 15.72 2.90
C VAL A 81 -4.75 16.19 4.21
N ASN A 82 -5.11 15.22 5.03
CA ASN A 82 -5.77 15.42 6.31
C ASN A 82 -5.05 14.69 7.45
N GLY A 83 -3.92 14.04 7.17
CA GLY A 83 -3.03 13.50 8.18
C GLY A 83 -2.11 14.57 8.77
N ASP A 84 -2.07 14.64 10.10
CA ASP A 84 -1.11 15.43 10.88
C ASP A 84 0.19 14.63 11.08
N THR A 85 1.29 15.14 10.53
CA THR A 85 2.62 14.51 10.62
C THR A 85 3.16 14.48 12.04
N THR A 86 2.82 15.45 12.88
CA THR A 86 3.24 15.48 14.29
C THR A 86 2.61 14.30 15.04
N ILE A 87 1.32 14.08 14.82
CA ILE A 87 0.61 12.93 15.39
C ILE A 87 1.16 11.62 14.83
N ALA A 88 1.45 11.56 13.52
CA ALA A 88 2.06 10.38 12.90
C ALA A 88 3.37 9.98 13.59
N VAL A 89 4.27 10.95 13.82
CA VAL A 89 5.53 10.71 14.53
C VAL A 89 5.29 10.20 15.95
N THR A 90 4.33 10.79 16.69
CA THR A 90 3.96 10.28 18.02
C THR A 90 3.46 8.84 17.99
N VAL A 91 2.73 8.42 16.95
CA VAL A 91 2.29 7.03 16.81
C VAL A 91 3.47 6.11 16.46
N MET A 92 4.38 6.54 15.61
CA MET A 92 5.59 5.77 15.27
C MET A 92 6.52 5.62 16.47
N GLU A 93 6.64 6.64 17.32
CA GLU A 93 7.40 6.56 18.58
C GLU A 93 6.77 5.54 19.55
N LYS A 94 5.45 5.54 19.69
CA LYS A 94 4.75 4.50 20.47
C LYS A 94 4.97 3.10 19.92
N LEU A 95 4.98 2.94 18.59
CA LEU A 95 5.17 1.66 17.92
C LEU A 95 6.52 1.02 18.27
N VAL A 96 7.61 1.80 18.26
CA VAL A 96 8.96 1.26 18.53
C VAL A 96 9.17 0.82 19.99
N HIS A 97 8.26 1.20 20.89
CA HIS A 97 8.26 0.81 22.29
C HIS A 97 7.36 -0.40 22.59
N LEU A 98 6.70 -1.00 21.60
CA LEU A 98 5.97 -2.24 21.79
C LEU A 98 6.93 -3.42 21.95
N GLU A 99 6.58 -4.37 22.82
CA GLU A 99 7.33 -5.63 22.93
C GLU A 99 7.09 -6.53 21.71
N ASP A 100 5.86 -6.55 21.22
CA ASP A 100 5.43 -7.31 20.04
C ASP A 100 5.03 -6.33 18.92
N LEU A 101 5.94 -6.12 17.98
CA LEU A 101 5.72 -5.19 16.87
C LEU A 101 4.93 -5.89 15.75
N PRO A 102 3.86 -5.27 15.22
CA PRO A 102 3.17 -5.79 14.06
C PRO A 102 4.04 -5.69 12.81
N VAL A 103 3.88 -6.63 11.87
CA VAL A 103 4.52 -6.54 10.54
C VAL A 103 3.90 -5.41 9.72
N HIS A 104 2.59 -5.17 9.84
CA HIS A 104 1.89 -4.10 9.11
C HIS A 104 1.18 -3.13 10.06
N LEU A 105 1.42 -1.84 9.86
CA LEU A 105 0.68 -0.76 10.52
C LEU A 105 0.07 0.18 9.48
N PRO A 106 -1.22 -0.01 9.10
CA PRO A 106 -1.96 1.00 8.37
C PRO A 106 -2.17 2.24 9.23
N LEU A 107 -1.46 3.31 8.90
CA LEU A 107 -1.45 4.55 9.68
C LEU A 107 -2.26 5.61 8.94
N HIS A 108 -3.58 5.59 9.11
CA HIS A 108 -4.60 6.59 8.72
C HIS A 108 -5.93 5.86 8.45
N LYS A 109 -7.08 6.54 8.62
CA LYS A 109 -8.40 5.90 8.38
C LYS A 109 -8.55 5.37 6.95
N LEU A 110 -8.06 6.11 5.97
CA LEU A 110 -8.07 5.69 4.57
C LEU A 110 -7.24 4.43 4.34
N SER A 111 -6.04 4.36 4.92
CA SER A 111 -5.15 3.19 4.81
C SER A 111 -5.75 1.97 5.49
N ILE A 112 -6.37 2.14 6.67
CA ILE A 112 -7.11 1.07 7.34
C ILE A 112 -8.26 0.55 6.45
N ASN A 113 -9.03 1.44 5.84
CA ASN A 113 -10.14 1.06 4.98
C ASN A 113 -9.66 0.28 3.75
N PHE A 114 -8.59 0.74 3.08
CA PHE A 114 -8.02 0.03 1.93
C PHE A 114 -7.46 -1.34 2.31
N ALA A 115 -6.75 -1.44 3.44
CA ALA A 115 -6.25 -2.71 3.94
C ALA A 115 -7.40 -3.70 4.19
N LYS A 116 -8.45 -3.26 4.90
CA LYS A 116 -9.63 -4.08 5.17
C LYS A 116 -10.33 -4.54 3.89
N GLN A 117 -10.62 -3.60 2.98
CA GLN A 117 -11.26 -3.92 1.70
C GLN A 117 -10.44 -4.92 0.88
N LYS A 118 -9.11 -4.77 0.86
CA LYS A 118 -8.23 -5.70 0.14
C LYS A 118 -8.29 -7.09 0.75
N VAL A 119 -8.19 -7.20 2.08
CA VAL A 119 -8.26 -8.48 2.79
C VAL A 119 -9.62 -9.15 2.57
N GLU A 120 -10.71 -8.41 2.74
CA GLU A 120 -12.08 -8.91 2.52
C GLU A 120 -12.27 -9.40 1.08
N GLN A 121 -11.75 -8.69 0.09
CA GLN A 121 -11.81 -9.10 -1.31
C GLN A 121 -11.02 -10.38 -1.56
N VAL A 122 -9.78 -10.45 -1.09
CA VAL A 122 -8.92 -11.63 -1.26
C VAL A 122 -9.55 -12.84 -0.59
N LEU A 123 -10.03 -12.69 0.65
CA LEU A 123 -10.71 -13.77 1.37
C LEU A 123 -11.93 -14.28 0.59
N LYS A 124 -12.78 -13.37 0.11
CA LYS A 124 -13.95 -13.73 -0.69
C LYS A 124 -13.57 -14.48 -1.97
N GLU A 125 -12.52 -14.06 -2.65
CA GLU A 125 -12.01 -14.72 -3.86
C GLU A 125 -11.43 -16.10 -3.53
N THR A 126 -10.67 -16.24 -2.46
CA THR A 126 -10.16 -17.52 -1.97
C THR A 126 -11.30 -18.48 -1.67
N ASP A 127 -12.28 -18.06 -0.85
CA ASP A 127 -13.42 -18.90 -0.46
C ASP A 127 -14.25 -19.35 -1.67
N ALA A 128 -14.40 -18.47 -2.68
CA ALA A 128 -15.18 -18.78 -3.88
C ALA A 128 -14.56 -19.89 -4.74
N TYR A 129 -13.24 -20.07 -4.67
CA TYR A 129 -12.49 -21.01 -5.49
C TYR A 129 -11.71 -22.06 -4.68
N GLU A 130 -11.92 -22.14 -3.37
CA GLU A 130 -11.19 -23.02 -2.45
C GLU A 130 -11.20 -24.48 -2.94
N SER A 131 -12.39 -25.01 -3.27
CA SER A 131 -12.58 -26.39 -3.74
C SER A 131 -11.80 -26.77 -5.01
N TRP A 132 -11.30 -25.80 -5.79
CA TRP A 132 -10.46 -26.11 -6.95
C TRP A 132 -9.09 -26.68 -6.55
N SER A 133 -8.74 -26.58 -5.27
CA SER A 133 -7.49 -27.09 -4.71
C SER A 133 -7.62 -28.44 -4.01
N ASP A 134 -8.82 -29.04 -3.93
CA ASP A 134 -9.05 -30.26 -3.13
C ASP A 134 -8.24 -31.47 -3.63
N ASP A 135 -8.06 -31.58 -4.95
CA ASP A 135 -7.47 -32.76 -5.61
C ASP A 135 -6.15 -32.45 -6.36
N VAL A 136 -5.43 -31.37 -6.02
CA VAL A 136 -4.17 -30.97 -6.70
C VAL A 136 -2.91 -31.62 -6.11
N TYR A 137 -3.07 -32.66 -5.29
CA TYR A 137 -1.99 -33.33 -4.57
C TYR A 137 -1.46 -34.54 -5.35
N LEU A 138 -0.17 -34.86 -5.16
CA LEU A 138 0.43 -36.09 -5.65
C LEU A 138 -0.03 -37.27 -4.76
N ASP A 139 -0.22 -38.45 -5.38
CA ASP A 139 -0.53 -39.71 -4.70
C ASP A 139 0.50 -40.11 -3.61
#